data_AF-A0A398CGY7-F1
#
_entry.id   AF-A0A398CGY7-F1
#
_cell.length_a   1.000
_cell.length_b   1.000
_cell.length_c   1.000
_cell.angle_alpha   90.00
_cell.angle_beta   90.00
_cell.angle_gamma   90.00
#
_symmetry.space_group_name_H-M   'P 1'
#
loop_
_entity.id
_entity.type
_entity.pdbx_description
1 polymer ?
#
loop_
_entity_poly.entity_id
_entity_poly.type
_entity_poly.pdbx_seq_one_letter_code
_entity_poly.pdbx_strand_id
1 'polypeptide(L)'
;MTVHAADADASSTKAMLTFGVAGAEGIVDEAAHTISVVLPAGVSRLNQIATFTTNGQSVKIGNGVQNSGQTANDFTSPQTYTVFAEDGLTQNYVVTVILANRLTSYDLISPVHATGAIDSVQHTITLDVPYGTDLSAAKAVFVTTGDHIEINGIVQQSGVTVSDLSLSPTIHAVDSENSVVPYTLIVNRALNPAKELTSFKITSPESIGVVNQNAHTVSITVPYGTIVTQLAPAFTSTGEDVKVGLQSQVSGVTTQDFTNPVTYSVYAADGTKQDYAVTVTAAAKTPSGGYDPSPSTPAPTEPEPTSPPAASIFKSAVDQAKIEAYLKDKVENAQTGPVSGGFPDVNEHWSKPNIDLFVTLGFIAGYNDGTFRPDASITRAEFASIIARVFHIEPAGGSRVLKDVKDHWAGNAIAALASNGIIAGYGDDTFRPSHAISRAEIIAIISRVVDFKAVEKNQTASFNDVAGSWNADEIQTAASAGIIEGRSGEPSLRTSPRLERKH
;
A
#
# COMPACT_ATOMS: atom_id res chain seq x y z
N MET A 1 -66.14 -38.13 49.74
CA MET A 1 -64.72 -37.78 49.91
C MET A 1 -64.02 -38.29 48.67
N THR A 2 -63.99 -37.47 47.62
CA THR A 2 -63.28 -37.79 46.39
C THR A 2 -62.53 -36.52 46.04
N VAL A 3 -61.30 -36.47 46.52
CA VAL A 3 -60.38 -35.37 46.23
C VAL A 3 -59.96 -35.58 44.78
N HIS A 4 -60.41 -34.72 43.88
CA HIS A 4 -59.77 -34.59 42.58
C HIS A 4 -58.32 -34.19 42.87
N ALA A 5 -57.39 -35.10 42.59
CA ALA A 5 -56.00 -34.73 42.44
C ALA A 5 -55.95 -33.62 41.41
N ALA A 6 -55.42 -32.47 41.80
CA ALA A 6 -55.03 -31.45 40.85
C ALA A 6 -54.03 -32.11 39.91
N ASP A 7 -54.40 -32.28 38.64
CA ASP A 7 -53.41 -32.53 37.58
C ASP A 7 -52.39 -31.41 37.71
N ALA A 8 -51.13 -31.77 37.96
CA ALA A 8 -50.04 -30.84 37.83
C ALA A 8 -50.04 -30.37 36.37
N ASP A 9 -50.27 -29.08 36.15
CA ASP A 9 -50.27 -28.50 34.81
C ASP A 9 -48.91 -28.80 34.16
N ALA A 10 -48.91 -29.54 33.05
CA ALA A 10 -47.69 -30.03 32.41
C ALA A 10 -46.75 -28.84 32.09
N SER A 11 -45.45 -28.97 32.38
CA SER A 11 -44.53 -27.84 32.21
C SER A 11 -44.37 -27.46 30.73
N SER A 12 -44.49 -26.15 30.43
CA SER A 12 -44.31 -25.57 29.09
C SER A 12 -42.87 -25.14 28.78
N THR A 13 -41.94 -25.41 29.71
CA THR A 13 -40.51 -25.08 29.59
C THR A 13 -39.81 -25.94 28.54
N LYS A 14 -38.96 -25.30 27.75
CA LYS A 14 -38.32 -25.90 26.56
C LYS A 14 -37.01 -25.20 26.17
N ALA A 15 -36.38 -24.57 27.15
CA ALA A 15 -35.13 -23.85 26.95
C ALA A 15 -33.94 -24.80 26.94
N MET A 16 -32.99 -24.57 26.03
CA MET A 16 -31.64 -25.11 26.17
C MET A 16 -30.85 -24.22 27.13
N LEU A 17 -30.25 -24.79 28.17
CA LEU A 17 -29.57 -24.02 29.21
C LEU A 17 -28.05 -24.01 29.03
N THR A 18 -27.49 -25.14 28.63
CA THR A 18 -26.07 -25.29 28.30
C THR A 18 -25.93 -26.19 27.09
N PHE A 19 -24.84 -26.02 26.35
CA PHE A 19 -24.47 -26.89 25.25
C PHE A 19 -22.96 -26.90 25.12
N GLY A 20 -22.38 -28.00 24.68
CA GLY A 20 -20.95 -28.15 24.47
C GLY A 20 -20.65 -29.37 23.62
N VAL A 21 -19.52 -29.35 22.94
CA VAL A 21 -19.07 -30.40 22.01
C VAL A 21 -17.58 -30.62 22.19
N ALA A 22 -17.14 -31.87 22.31
CA ALA A 22 -15.71 -32.21 22.51
C ALA A 22 -15.03 -31.47 23.68
N GLY A 23 -15.78 -31.13 24.74
CA GLY A 23 -15.30 -30.37 25.89
C GLY A 23 -15.22 -28.85 25.67
N ALA A 24 -15.52 -28.34 24.48
CA ALA A 24 -15.70 -26.92 24.24
C ALA A 24 -17.12 -26.49 24.63
N GLU A 25 -17.24 -25.43 25.42
CA GLU A 25 -18.53 -24.85 25.79
C GLU A 25 -19.11 -24.03 24.63
N GLY A 26 -20.43 -24.15 24.45
CA GLY A 26 -21.22 -23.41 23.48
C GLY A 26 -21.89 -22.19 24.09
N ILE A 27 -22.04 -21.15 23.27
CA ILE A 27 -22.84 -19.96 23.61
C ILE A 27 -24.27 -20.23 23.17
N VAL A 28 -25.21 -20.25 24.13
CA VAL A 28 -26.65 -20.37 23.86
C VAL A 28 -27.26 -18.97 23.82
N ASP A 29 -27.73 -18.55 22.64
CA ASP A 29 -28.55 -17.36 22.48
C ASP A 29 -30.02 -17.77 22.53
N GLU A 30 -30.65 -17.53 23.68
CA GLU A 30 -32.05 -17.90 23.92
C GLU A 30 -33.03 -17.02 23.14
N ALA A 31 -32.66 -15.77 22.80
CA ALA A 31 -33.56 -14.87 22.07
C ALA A 31 -33.57 -15.19 20.57
N ALA A 32 -32.41 -15.54 20.01
CA ALA A 32 -32.28 -15.96 18.61
C ALA A 32 -32.51 -17.48 18.42
N HIS A 33 -32.54 -18.24 19.51
CA HIS A 33 -32.52 -19.71 19.52
C HIS A 33 -31.40 -20.28 18.66
N THR A 34 -30.20 -19.76 18.84
CA THR A 34 -28.98 -20.24 18.18
C THR A 34 -27.97 -20.69 19.22
N ILE A 35 -27.12 -21.65 18.83
CA ILE A 35 -26.04 -22.13 19.67
C ILE A 35 -24.77 -22.16 18.82
N SER A 36 -23.72 -21.51 19.28
CA SER A 36 -22.43 -21.51 18.59
C SER A 36 -21.36 -22.16 19.44
N VAL A 37 -20.65 -23.14 18.88
CA VAL A 37 -19.53 -23.83 19.53
C VAL A 37 -18.29 -23.68 18.66
N VAL A 38 -17.16 -23.29 19.25
CA VAL A 38 -15.87 -23.23 18.56
C VAL A 38 -14.99 -24.36 19.07
N LEU A 39 -14.65 -25.31 18.20
CA LEU A 39 -13.75 -26.40 18.54
C LEU A 39 -12.28 -25.98 18.38
N PRO A 40 -11.37 -26.49 19.23
CA PRO A 40 -9.94 -26.25 19.06
C PRO A 40 -9.40 -26.94 17.80
N ALA A 41 -8.22 -26.51 17.34
CA ALA A 41 -7.54 -27.09 16.17
C ALA A 41 -7.41 -28.61 16.25
N GLY A 42 -7.60 -29.26 15.09
CA GLY A 42 -7.43 -30.69 14.91
C GLY A 42 -8.59 -31.56 15.41
N VAL A 43 -9.63 -30.97 16.02
CA VAL A 43 -10.83 -31.71 16.43
C VAL A 43 -11.80 -31.80 15.25
N SER A 44 -12.11 -33.02 14.80
CA SER A 44 -13.10 -33.25 13.74
C SER A 44 -14.51 -32.89 14.19
N ARG A 45 -15.34 -32.32 13.31
CA ARG A 45 -16.77 -32.11 13.57
C ARG A 45 -17.64 -33.35 13.36
N LEU A 46 -17.06 -34.43 12.81
CA LEU A 46 -17.75 -35.70 12.59
C LEU A 46 -17.85 -36.52 13.87
N ASN A 47 -18.98 -37.21 14.04
CA ASN A 47 -19.23 -38.17 15.12
C ASN A 47 -18.97 -37.61 16.52
N GLN A 48 -19.28 -36.33 16.75
CA GLN A 48 -19.07 -35.69 18.04
C GLN A 48 -20.26 -35.90 18.97
N ILE A 49 -19.95 -36.08 20.25
CA ILE A 49 -20.95 -36.22 21.31
C ILE A 49 -21.14 -34.85 21.98
N ALA A 50 -22.37 -34.35 21.97
CA ALA A 50 -22.71 -33.10 22.64
C ALA A 50 -23.11 -33.34 24.10
N THR A 51 -22.71 -32.42 24.97
CA THR A 51 -23.16 -32.31 26.36
C THR A 51 -24.05 -31.08 26.48
N PHE A 52 -25.25 -31.26 27.02
CA PHE A 52 -26.21 -30.17 27.20
C PHE A 52 -27.10 -30.40 28.42
N THR A 53 -27.72 -29.31 28.89
CA THR A 53 -28.78 -29.34 29.90
C THR A 53 -29.98 -28.55 29.37
N THR A 54 -31.19 -29.03 29.67
CA THR A 54 -32.43 -28.37 29.28
C THR A 54 -33.42 -28.39 30.43
N ASN A 55 -34.36 -27.43 30.44
CA ASN A 55 -35.54 -27.50 31.30
C ASN A 55 -36.77 -28.09 30.57
N GLY A 56 -36.61 -28.60 29.35
CA GLY A 56 -37.61 -29.39 28.65
C GLY A 56 -37.58 -30.88 29.04
N GLN A 57 -38.60 -31.60 28.60
CA GLN A 57 -38.78 -33.04 28.84
C GLN A 57 -37.80 -33.90 28.01
N SER A 58 -37.57 -33.55 26.74
CA SER A 58 -36.66 -34.29 25.86
C SER A 58 -36.07 -33.43 24.76
N VAL A 59 -35.00 -33.93 24.12
CA VAL A 59 -34.32 -33.24 23.00
C VAL A 59 -34.14 -34.20 21.84
N LYS A 60 -34.39 -33.73 20.60
CA LYS A 60 -34.24 -34.54 19.38
C LYS A 60 -33.54 -33.76 18.27
N ILE A 61 -32.96 -34.49 17.32
CA ILE A 61 -32.63 -33.99 15.98
C ILE A 61 -33.45 -34.81 14.99
N GLY A 62 -34.35 -34.14 14.25
CA GLY A 62 -35.39 -34.84 13.49
C GLY A 62 -36.18 -35.79 14.40
N ASN A 63 -36.15 -37.09 14.08
CA ASN A 63 -36.80 -38.13 14.89
C ASN A 63 -35.87 -38.81 15.92
N GLY A 64 -34.57 -38.53 15.88
CA GLY A 64 -33.58 -39.17 16.75
C GLY A 64 -33.50 -38.51 18.12
N VAL A 65 -33.65 -39.30 19.19
CA VAL A 65 -33.50 -38.83 20.57
C VAL A 65 -32.03 -38.51 20.86
N GLN A 66 -31.80 -37.32 21.43
CA GLN A 66 -30.49 -36.86 21.83
C GLN A 66 -30.33 -37.05 23.33
N ASN A 67 -29.44 -37.96 23.71
CA ASN A 67 -29.04 -38.18 25.09
C ASN A 67 -27.73 -37.43 25.32
N SER A 68 -27.78 -36.42 26.20
CA SER A 68 -26.63 -35.61 26.58
C SER A 68 -25.45 -36.48 27.02
N GLY A 69 -24.29 -36.25 26.42
CA GLY A 69 -23.06 -37.02 26.70
C GLY A 69 -23.03 -38.43 26.11
N GLN A 70 -24.00 -38.83 25.27
CA GLN A 70 -24.06 -40.19 24.71
C GLN A 70 -24.29 -40.23 23.20
N THR A 71 -25.22 -39.41 22.67
CA THR A 71 -25.55 -39.46 21.25
C THR A 71 -24.51 -38.74 20.41
N ALA A 72 -23.90 -39.44 19.45
CA ALA A 72 -22.97 -38.87 18.48
C ALA A 72 -23.73 -38.25 17.30
N ASN A 73 -23.26 -37.10 16.83
CA ASN A 73 -23.83 -36.37 15.70
C ASN A 73 -22.73 -35.85 14.77
N ASP A 74 -23.12 -35.48 13.55
CA ASP A 74 -22.27 -34.81 12.57
C ASP A 74 -22.53 -33.30 12.62
N PHE A 75 -21.52 -32.51 12.98
CA PHE A 75 -21.63 -31.05 13.03
C PHE A 75 -20.88 -30.35 11.89
N THR A 76 -20.57 -31.05 10.79
CA THR A 76 -20.00 -30.42 9.58
C THR A 76 -20.98 -29.44 8.94
N SER A 77 -22.29 -29.62 9.16
CA SER A 77 -23.36 -28.67 8.87
C SER A 77 -24.12 -28.29 10.13
N PRO A 78 -24.79 -27.11 10.17
CA PRO A 78 -25.65 -26.75 11.29
C PRO A 78 -26.71 -27.83 11.59
N GLN A 79 -26.88 -28.14 12.87
CA GLN A 79 -27.85 -29.13 13.36
C GLN A 79 -29.01 -28.44 14.06
N THR A 80 -30.24 -28.90 13.83
CA THR A 80 -31.42 -28.37 14.54
C THR A 80 -31.78 -29.29 15.69
N TYR A 81 -31.56 -28.81 16.92
CA TYR A 81 -31.98 -29.47 18.15
C TYR A 81 -33.36 -28.97 18.55
N THR A 82 -34.34 -29.86 18.62
CA THR A 82 -35.69 -29.55 19.07
C THR A 82 -35.85 -30.00 20.52
N VAL A 83 -36.09 -29.05 21.41
CA VAL A 83 -36.45 -29.29 22.81
C VAL A 83 -37.97 -29.40 22.91
N PHE A 84 -38.45 -30.48 23.53
CA PHE A 84 -39.87 -30.75 23.77
C PHE A 84 -40.20 -30.46 25.23
N ALA A 85 -41.23 -29.65 25.46
CA ALA A 85 -41.86 -29.46 26.76
C ALA A 85 -42.80 -30.63 27.10
N GLU A 86 -43.22 -30.73 28.35
CA GLU A 86 -44.14 -31.79 28.83
C GLU A 86 -45.56 -31.60 28.28
N ASP A 87 -45.96 -30.34 28.03
CA ASP A 87 -47.22 -29.97 27.39
C ASP A 87 -47.25 -30.21 25.86
N GLY A 88 -46.15 -30.70 25.29
CA GLY A 88 -45.99 -30.99 23.86
C GLY A 88 -45.54 -29.79 23.02
N LEU A 89 -45.35 -28.60 23.58
CA LEU A 89 -44.73 -27.48 22.87
C LEU A 89 -43.25 -27.76 22.57
N THR A 90 -42.74 -27.15 21.51
CA THR A 90 -41.36 -27.36 21.05
C THR A 90 -40.62 -26.07 20.81
N GLN A 91 -39.31 -26.08 21.05
CA GLN A 91 -38.40 -25.01 20.67
C GLN A 91 -37.24 -25.57 19.86
N ASN A 92 -36.97 -24.96 18.72
CA ASN A 92 -35.83 -25.33 17.88
C ASN A 92 -34.64 -24.44 18.21
N TYR A 93 -33.46 -25.04 18.30
CA TYR A 93 -32.17 -24.37 18.39
C TYR A 93 -31.30 -24.76 17.19
N VAL A 94 -30.78 -23.76 16.47
CA VAL A 94 -29.81 -24.00 15.40
C VAL A 94 -28.41 -24.03 16.01
N VAL A 95 -27.82 -25.21 16.07
CA VAL A 95 -26.46 -25.44 16.57
C VAL A 95 -25.48 -25.36 15.41
N THR A 96 -24.56 -24.40 15.49
CA THR A 96 -23.45 -24.25 14.55
C THR A 96 -22.15 -24.53 15.29
N VAL A 97 -21.38 -25.49 14.78
CA VAL A 97 -20.05 -25.80 15.30
C VAL A 97 -19.03 -25.39 14.25
N ILE A 98 -18.11 -24.52 14.62
CA ILE A 98 -17.02 -24.06 13.77
C ILE A 98 -15.68 -24.47 14.37
N LEU A 99 -14.65 -24.51 13.55
CA LEU A 99 -13.28 -24.71 14.02
C LEU A 99 -12.63 -23.36 14.32
N ALA A 100 -11.74 -23.34 15.29
CA ALA A 100 -10.90 -22.18 15.51
C ALA A 100 -9.87 -22.05 14.37
N ASN A 101 -9.73 -20.86 13.80
CA ASN A 101 -8.69 -20.51 12.81
C ASN A 101 -8.27 -19.05 12.94
N ARG A 102 -7.97 -18.62 14.17
CA ARG A 102 -7.61 -17.23 14.46
C ARG A 102 -6.12 -17.10 14.73
N LEU A 103 -5.53 -16.04 14.21
CA LEU A 103 -4.19 -15.63 14.59
C LEU A 103 -4.22 -14.93 15.96
N THR A 104 -3.30 -15.29 16.85
CA THR A 104 -3.20 -14.77 18.23
C THR A 104 -1.94 -13.98 18.49
N SER A 105 -0.88 -14.23 17.70
CA SER A 105 0.34 -13.40 17.67
C SER A 105 0.99 -13.50 16.29
N TYR A 106 1.71 -12.45 15.90
CA TYR A 106 2.50 -12.40 14.68
C TYR A 106 3.61 -11.35 14.82
N ASP A 107 4.84 -11.79 15.03
CA ASP A 107 5.98 -10.92 15.27
C ASP A 107 7.04 -11.14 14.19
N LEU A 108 7.44 -10.06 13.53
CA LEU A 108 8.57 -10.07 12.62
C LEU A 108 9.86 -10.26 13.41
N ILE A 109 10.71 -11.18 12.98
CA ILE A 109 12.01 -11.47 13.61
C ILE A 109 13.20 -11.27 12.66
N SER A 110 12.95 -11.06 11.37
CA SER A 110 13.96 -10.78 10.35
C SER A 110 13.30 -10.01 9.20
N PRO A 111 13.98 -9.00 8.62
CA PRO A 111 15.33 -8.53 8.99
C PRO A 111 15.37 -7.65 10.24
N VAL A 112 14.21 -7.23 10.74
CA VAL A 112 14.06 -6.43 11.95
C VAL A 112 13.10 -7.11 12.92
N HIS A 113 13.21 -6.77 14.19
CA HIS A 113 12.21 -7.16 15.18
C HIS A 113 11.07 -6.13 15.19
N ALA A 114 9.85 -6.57 14.95
CA ALA A 114 8.64 -5.77 15.07
C ALA A 114 7.49 -6.63 15.60
N THR A 115 6.88 -6.19 16.70
CA THR A 115 5.73 -6.89 17.31
C THR A 115 4.46 -6.53 16.55
N GLY A 116 3.68 -7.52 16.13
CA GLY A 116 2.43 -7.30 15.42
C GLY A 116 1.27 -7.05 16.37
N ALA A 117 0.61 -5.91 16.21
CA ALA A 117 -0.65 -5.62 16.89
C ALA A 117 -1.81 -6.23 16.10
N ILE A 118 -2.50 -7.22 16.67
CA ILE A 118 -3.63 -7.89 16.03
C ILE A 118 -4.96 -7.27 16.47
N ASP A 119 -5.73 -6.73 15.52
CA ASP A 119 -7.16 -6.45 15.73
C ASP A 119 -7.96 -7.70 15.38
N SER A 120 -8.48 -8.35 16.40
CA SER A 120 -9.20 -9.61 16.24
C SER A 120 -10.61 -9.43 15.65
N VAL A 121 -11.16 -8.22 15.64
CA VAL A 121 -12.49 -7.89 15.10
C VAL A 121 -12.36 -7.45 13.64
N GLN A 122 -11.38 -6.60 13.34
CA GLN A 122 -11.12 -6.12 11.99
C GLN A 122 -10.23 -7.06 11.16
N HIS A 123 -9.69 -8.09 11.80
CA HIS A 123 -8.73 -9.02 11.19
C HIS A 123 -7.54 -8.28 10.56
N THR A 124 -6.92 -7.39 11.32
CA THR A 124 -5.73 -6.67 10.87
C THR A 124 -4.52 -7.02 11.74
N ILE A 125 -3.33 -6.93 11.14
CA ILE A 125 -2.04 -7.06 11.83
C ILE A 125 -1.24 -5.82 11.49
N THR A 126 -0.92 -5.01 12.48
CA THR A 126 -0.13 -3.78 12.26
C THR A 126 1.31 -4.01 12.72
N LEU A 127 2.27 -3.74 11.84
CA LEU A 127 3.71 -3.78 12.10
C LEU A 127 4.31 -2.38 11.88
N ASP A 128 5.01 -1.86 12.88
CA ASP A 128 5.84 -0.67 12.73
C ASP A 128 7.29 -1.10 12.44
N VAL A 129 7.84 -0.66 11.30
CA VAL A 129 9.20 -1.00 10.87
C VAL A 129 10.06 0.25 10.61
N PRO A 130 11.38 0.19 10.83
CA PRO A 130 12.29 1.29 10.51
C PRO A 130 12.26 1.70 9.02
N TYR A 131 12.69 2.94 8.75
CA TYR A 131 12.89 3.45 7.40
C TYR A 131 13.87 2.56 6.62
N GLY A 132 13.61 2.33 5.34
CA GLY A 132 14.48 1.52 4.47
C GLY A 132 14.48 0.02 4.77
N THR A 133 13.62 -0.48 5.66
CA THR A 133 13.54 -1.94 5.94
C THR A 133 13.11 -2.71 4.69
N ASP A 134 13.97 -3.60 4.20
CA ASP A 134 13.64 -4.53 3.11
C ASP A 134 12.81 -5.70 3.64
N LEU A 135 11.58 -5.84 3.14
CA LEU A 135 10.66 -6.90 3.56
C LEU A 135 10.50 -8.01 2.52
N SER A 136 11.34 -8.04 1.48
CA SER A 136 11.29 -9.06 0.43
C SER A 136 11.64 -10.48 0.93
N ALA A 137 12.37 -10.57 2.03
CA ALA A 137 12.79 -11.82 2.67
C ALA A 137 12.58 -11.78 4.19
N ALA A 138 11.34 -11.61 4.61
CA ALA A 138 10.94 -11.52 6.01
C ALA A 138 10.71 -12.90 6.65
N LYS A 139 10.96 -13.00 7.96
CA LYS A 139 10.55 -14.16 8.78
C LYS A 139 9.75 -13.69 9.98
N ALA A 140 8.69 -14.40 10.31
CA ALA A 140 7.84 -14.11 11.46
C ALA A 140 7.68 -15.32 12.38
N VAL A 141 7.55 -15.06 13.67
CA VAL A 141 7.06 -16.00 14.68
C VAL A 141 5.61 -15.67 14.95
N PHE A 142 4.76 -16.68 14.95
CA PHE A 142 3.32 -16.50 15.14
C PHE A 142 2.72 -17.69 15.87
N VAL A 143 1.52 -17.47 16.40
CA VAL A 143 0.67 -18.49 17.02
C VAL A 143 -0.74 -18.36 16.44
N THR A 144 -1.27 -19.48 15.95
CA THR A 144 -2.64 -19.60 15.43
C THR A 144 -3.42 -20.63 16.24
N THR A 145 -4.73 -20.41 16.40
CA THR A 145 -5.66 -21.42 16.91
C THR A 145 -6.16 -22.36 15.81
N GLY A 146 -5.84 -22.08 14.55
CA GLY A 146 -6.06 -22.95 13.40
C GLY A 146 -5.00 -24.03 13.24
N ASP A 147 -5.08 -24.73 12.11
CA ASP A 147 -4.11 -25.76 11.73
C ASP A 147 -2.78 -25.14 11.27
N HIS A 148 -2.84 -24.15 10.39
CA HIS A 148 -1.66 -23.41 9.91
C HIS A 148 -2.05 -22.00 9.45
N ILE A 149 -1.05 -21.23 8.99
CA ILE A 149 -1.29 -20.02 8.22
C ILE A 149 -0.65 -20.12 6.83
N GLU A 150 -1.20 -19.42 5.87
CA GLU A 150 -0.66 -19.28 4.52
C GLU A 150 -0.41 -17.82 4.18
N ILE A 151 0.68 -17.56 3.45
CA ILE A 151 0.98 -16.27 2.83
C ILE A 151 1.24 -16.55 1.37
N ASN A 152 0.52 -15.87 0.47
CA ASN A 152 0.60 -16.10 -0.98
C ASN A 152 0.39 -17.58 -1.39
N GLY A 153 -0.46 -18.31 -0.65
CA GLY A 153 -0.73 -19.74 -0.85
C GLY A 153 0.38 -20.69 -0.38
N ILE A 154 1.37 -20.18 0.36
CA ILE A 154 2.47 -20.98 0.93
C ILE A 154 2.24 -21.13 2.43
N VAL A 155 2.16 -22.37 2.90
CA VAL A 155 2.10 -22.71 4.32
C VAL A 155 3.34 -22.19 5.05
N GLN A 156 3.11 -21.44 6.11
CA GLN A 156 4.18 -20.86 6.91
C GLN A 156 4.49 -21.77 8.10
N GLN A 157 5.78 -21.95 8.37
CA GLN A 157 6.29 -22.51 9.61
C GLN A 157 6.85 -21.37 10.45
N SER A 158 6.30 -21.21 11.67
CA SER A 158 6.65 -20.16 12.62
C SER A 158 8.16 -20.12 12.88
N GLY A 159 8.77 -18.94 12.65
CA GLY A 159 10.20 -18.68 12.79
C GLY A 159 11.09 -19.24 11.68
N VAL A 160 10.54 -19.98 10.71
CA VAL A 160 11.31 -20.73 9.71
C VAL A 160 11.07 -20.21 8.30
N THR A 161 9.82 -20.18 7.86
CA THR A 161 9.49 -19.82 6.48
C THR A 161 9.83 -18.36 6.21
N VAL A 162 10.48 -18.12 5.06
CA VAL A 162 10.73 -16.78 4.52
C VAL A 162 9.57 -16.40 3.63
N SER A 163 9.08 -15.17 3.79
CA SER A 163 7.99 -14.61 3.00
C SER A 163 8.32 -13.20 2.54
N ASP A 164 7.81 -12.84 1.37
CA ASP A 164 7.83 -11.47 0.88
C ASP A 164 6.64 -10.70 1.46
N LEU A 165 6.94 -9.72 2.33
CA LEU A 165 5.95 -8.82 2.94
C LEU A 165 6.04 -7.38 2.38
N SER A 166 6.80 -7.17 1.30
CA SER A 166 7.05 -5.85 0.71
C SER A 166 5.77 -5.15 0.25
N LEU A 167 4.79 -5.92 -0.24
CA LEU A 167 3.47 -5.46 -0.67
C LEU A 167 2.36 -5.69 0.35
N SER A 168 2.70 -5.95 1.61
CA SER A 168 1.72 -6.17 2.69
C SER A 168 0.66 -7.24 2.33
N PRO A 169 1.07 -8.49 2.06
CA PRO A 169 0.15 -9.54 1.63
C PRO A 169 -0.88 -9.88 2.72
N THR A 170 -1.99 -10.48 2.30
CA THR A 170 -2.97 -11.07 3.23
C THR A 170 -2.39 -12.34 3.85
N ILE A 171 -2.53 -12.46 5.17
CA ILE A 171 -2.17 -13.65 5.93
C ILE A 171 -3.45 -14.46 6.14
N HIS A 172 -3.50 -15.69 5.65
CA HIS A 172 -4.66 -16.56 5.79
C HIS A 172 -4.45 -17.51 6.97
N ALA A 173 -5.29 -17.45 7.99
CA ALA A 173 -5.33 -18.48 9.02
C ALA A 173 -6.33 -19.57 8.58
N VAL A 174 -5.88 -20.83 8.59
CA VAL A 174 -6.61 -21.96 8.00
C VAL A 174 -6.91 -23.01 9.07
N ASP A 175 -8.13 -23.55 9.11
CA ASP A 175 -8.47 -24.70 9.97
C ASP A 175 -8.20 -26.05 9.28
N SER A 176 -8.41 -27.14 10.01
CA SER A 176 -8.23 -28.51 9.49
C SER A 176 -9.26 -28.93 8.43
N GLU A 177 -10.27 -28.11 8.14
CA GLU A 177 -11.28 -28.35 7.10
C GLU A 177 -11.17 -27.32 5.95
N ASN A 178 -10.03 -26.63 5.85
CA ASN A 178 -9.70 -25.62 4.84
C ASN A 178 -10.61 -24.37 4.86
N SER A 179 -11.28 -24.06 5.97
CA SER A 179 -11.91 -22.75 6.16
C SER A 179 -10.84 -21.71 6.44
N VAL A 180 -10.98 -20.54 5.81
CA VAL A 180 -9.95 -19.49 5.80
C VAL A 180 -10.48 -18.22 6.45
N VAL A 181 -9.69 -17.65 7.37
CA VAL A 181 -9.87 -16.29 7.89
C VAL A 181 -8.72 -15.41 7.40
N PRO A 182 -8.98 -14.42 6.52
CA PRO A 182 -7.95 -13.51 6.04
C PRO A 182 -7.63 -12.42 7.07
N TYR A 183 -6.34 -12.13 7.23
CA TYR A 183 -5.83 -11.00 8.01
C TYR A 183 -5.10 -10.01 7.09
N THR A 184 -5.51 -8.74 7.14
CA THR A 184 -4.85 -7.66 6.40
C THR A 184 -3.59 -7.23 7.13
N LEU A 185 -2.43 -7.35 6.48
CA LEU A 185 -1.18 -6.85 7.02
C LEU A 185 -1.06 -5.34 6.73
N ILE A 186 -0.77 -4.55 7.76
CA ILE A 186 -0.53 -3.11 7.67
C ILE A 186 0.90 -2.88 8.12
N VAL A 187 1.77 -2.46 7.21
CA VAL A 187 3.16 -2.14 7.51
C VAL A 187 3.35 -0.63 7.52
N ASN A 188 3.55 -0.07 8.71
CA ASN A 188 3.90 1.32 8.89
C ASN A 188 5.41 1.47 8.83
N ARG A 189 5.92 2.19 7.84
CA ARG A 189 7.35 2.46 7.69
C ARG A 189 7.68 3.81 8.31
N ALA A 190 8.74 3.87 9.12
CA ALA A 190 9.24 5.14 9.61
C ALA A 190 9.70 6.04 8.44
N LEU A 191 9.55 7.35 8.63
CA LEU A 191 9.92 8.36 7.64
C LEU A 191 11.45 8.51 7.54
N ASN A 192 11.95 8.94 6.38
CA ASN A 192 13.39 9.14 6.16
C ASN A 192 13.97 10.21 7.11
N PRO A 193 14.96 9.88 7.96
CA PRO A 193 15.55 10.83 8.90
C PRO A 193 16.72 11.66 8.32
N ALA A 194 17.09 11.44 7.04
CA ALA A 194 18.23 12.09 6.41
C ALA A 194 18.05 13.62 6.26
N LYS A 195 19.11 14.39 6.53
CA LYS A 195 19.07 15.86 6.59
C LYS A 195 20.45 16.51 6.39
N GLU A 196 21.27 15.91 5.55
CA GLU A 196 22.60 16.42 5.25
C GLU A 196 22.58 17.35 4.04
N LEU A 197 23.32 18.46 4.11
CA LEU A 197 23.63 19.28 2.95
C LEU A 197 24.91 18.72 2.33
N THR A 198 24.86 18.16 1.12
CA THR A 198 26.00 17.41 0.55
C THR A 198 26.86 18.22 -0.40
N SER A 199 26.33 19.30 -0.97
CA SER A 199 27.10 20.26 -1.75
C SER A 199 26.49 21.65 -1.69
N PHE A 200 27.31 22.67 -1.93
CA PHE A 200 26.86 24.06 -2.02
C PHE A 200 27.83 24.86 -2.88
N LYS A 201 27.35 25.63 -3.85
CA LYS A 201 28.16 26.47 -4.74
C LYS A 201 27.42 27.72 -5.20
N ILE A 202 28.17 28.77 -5.52
CA ILE A 202 27.65 29.92 -6.29
C ILE A 202 27.89 29.61 -7.77
N THR A 203 26.87 29.80 -8.61
CA THR A 203 26.91 29.45 -10.04
C THR A 203 27.45 30.59 -10.91
N SER A 204 27.32 31.84 -10.45
CA SER A 204 27.80 33.02 -11.17
C SER A 204 28.24 34.13 -10.20
N PRO A 205 29.56 34.42 -10.09
CA PRO A 205 30.66 33.65 -10.66
C PRO A 205 30.73 32.24 -10.03
N GLU A 206 31.26 31.26 -10.77
CA GLU A 206 31.38 29.91 -10.24
C GLU A 206 32.35 29.88 -9.06
N SER A 207 31.87 29.43 -7.90
CA SER A 207 32.66 29.31 -6.67
C SER A 207 32.10 28.16 -5.84
N ILE A 208 32.93 27.14 -5.60
CA ILE A 208 32.54 25.93 -4.89
C ILE A 208 32.69 26.17 -3.38
N GLY A 209 31.66 25.80 -2.62
CA GLY A 209 31.67 25.83 -1.17
C GLY A 209 32.22 24.55 -0.56
N VAL A 210 32.91 24.71 0.57
CA VAL A 210 33.32 23.60 1.41
C VAL A 210 32.23 23.37 2.45
N VAL A 211 31.56 22.22 2.38
CA VAL A 211 30.57 21.80 3.38
C VAL A 211 31.25 20.95 4.46
N ASN A 212 31.06 21.33 5.73
CA ASN A 212 31.57 20.60 6.89
C ASN A 212 30.40 19.99 7.65
N GLN A 213 30.22 18.66 7.54
CA GLN A 213 29.12 17.96 8.21
C GLN A 213 29.26 17.91 9.72
N ASN A 214 30.48 17.92 10.27
CA ASN A 214 30.68 17.88 11.73
C ASN A 214 30.43 19.24 12.39
N ALA A 215 30.81 20.32 11.71
CA ALA A 215 30.61 21.69 12.21
C ALA A 215 29.28 22.30 11.76
N HIS A 216 28.58 21.65 10.83
CA HIS A 216 27.41 22.15 10.13
C HIS A 216 27.62 23.57 9.58
N THR A 217 28.72 23.74 8.84
CA THR A 217 29.05 25.02 8.20
C THR A 217 29.32 24.85 6.72
N VAL A 218 29.09 25.92 5.96
CA VAL A 218 29.49 26.02 4.56
C VAL A 218 30.34 27.28 4.41
N SER A 219 31.53 27.15 3.84
CA SER A 219 32.42 28.28 3.56
C SER A 219 32.69 28.41 2.07
N ILE A 220 32.43 29.59 1.51
CA ILE A 220 32.67 29.91 0.09
C ILE A 220 33.52 31.17 0.00
N THR A 221 34.52 31.14 -0.89
CA THR A 221 35.23 32.36 -1.32
C THR A 221 34.85 32.69 -2.75
N VAL A 222 34.25 33.86 -2.98
CA VAL A 222 33.93 34.38 -4.33
C VAL A 222 35.01 35.36 -4.80
N PRO A 223 35.19 35.58 -6.11
CA PRO A 223 36.14 36.57 -6.64
C PRO A 223 35.99 37.97 -6.03
N TYR A 224 37.08 38.74 -6.05
CA TYR A 224 37.06 40.14 -5.62
C TYR A 224 36.06 40.95 -6.47
N GLY A 225 35.23 41.76 -5.81
CA GLY A 225 34.22 42.59 -6.47
C GLY A 225 32.88 41.91 -6.75
N THR A 226 32.72 40.62 -6.40
CA THR A 226 31.41 39.95 -6.46
C THR A 226 30.41 40.58 -5.50
N ILE A 227 29.21 40.87 -6.00
CA ILE A 227 28.09 41.37 -5.19
C ILE A 227 27.48 40.18 -4.43
N VAL A 228 27.58 40.18 -3.10
CA VAL A 228 27.10 39.07 -2.25
C VAL A 228 25.65 39.23 -1.77
N THR A 229 25.00 40.35 -2.09
CA THR A 229 23.65 40.68 -1.60
C THR A 229 22.53 39.97 -2.35
N GLN A 230 22.82 39.33 -3.49
CA GLN A 230 21.83 38.69 -4.34
C GLN A 230 22.44 37.55 -5.15
N LEU A 231 22.85 36.48 -4.47
CA LEU A 231 23.42 35.29 -5.11
C LEU A 231 22.43 34.13 -5.08
N ALA A 232 22.33 33.38 -6.17
CA ALA A 232 21.53 32.14 -6.24
C ALA A 232 22.46 30.92 -6.07
N PRO A 233 22.54 30.32 -4.88
CA PRO A 233 23.38 29.15 -4.66
C PRO A 233 22.73 27.88 -5.23
N ALA A 234 23.54 27.01 -5.83
CA ALA A 234 23.17 25.64 -6.14
C ALA A 234 23.70 24.71 -5.05
N PHE A 235 22.86 23.79 -4.58
CA PHE A 235 23.17 22.84 -3.53
C PHE A 235 22.49 21.48 -3.77
N THR A 236 22.97 20.47 -3.07
CA THR A 236 22.34 19.13 -2.97
C THR A 236 22.14 18.77 -1.50
N SER A 237 21.09 18.02 -1.20
CA SER A 237 20.69 17.65 0.16
C SER A 237 20.17 16.21 0.17
N THR A 238 20.29 15.52 1.32
CA THR A 238 19.62 14.24 1.58
C THR A 238 18.27 14.39 2.28
N GLY A 239 17.97 15.59 2.78
CA GLY A 239 16.66 15.91 3.36
C GLY A 239 15.63 16.33 2.32
N GLU A 240 14.36 16.22 2.72
CA GLU A 240 13.14 16.51 1.97
C GLU A 240 13.04 17.97 1.51
N ASP A 241 13.46 18.91 2.35
CA ASP A 241 13.38 20.35 2.06
C ASP A 241 14.58 21.10 2.63
N VAL A 242 14.92 22.25 2.03
CA VAL A 242 15.96 23.16 2.52
C VAL A 242 15.37 24.56 2.63
N LYS A 243 15.37 25.15 3.82
CA LYS A 243 14.79 26.48 4.06
C LYS A 243 15.81 27.49 4.54
N VAL A 244 15.57 28.76 4.25
CA VAL A 244 16.17 29.89 4.96
C VAL A 244 15.04 30.61 5.69
N GLY A 245 15.07 30.57 7.02
CA GLY A 245 13.93 30.98 7.84
C GLY A 245 12.70 30.10 7.55
N LEU A 246 11.64 30.70 7.01
CA LEU A 246 10.40 29.99 6.63
C LEU A 246 10.32 29.68 5.13
N GLN A 247 11.25 30.18 4.32
CA GLN A 247 11.18 30.09 2.87
C GLN A 247 11.97 28.89 2.35
N SER A 248 11.29 27.97 1.67
CA SER A 248 11.93 26.87 0.93
C SER A 248 12.81 27.41 -0.20
N GLN A 249 13.98 26.80 -0.35
CA GLN A 249 15.02 27.23 -1.27
C GLN A 249 15.02 26.30 -2.47
N VAL A 250 14.95 26.89 -3.66
CA VAL A 250 15.11 26.17 -4.92
C VAL A 250 16.56 26.30 -5.36
N SER A 251 17.27 25.17 -5.41
CA SER A 251 18.69 25.09 -5.77
C SER A 251 18.98 25.77 -7.11
N GLY A 252 19.91 26.72 -7.11
CA GLY A 252 20.32 27.51 -8.27
C GLY A 252 19.36 28.63 -8.66
N VAL A 253 18.24 28.81 -7.96
CA VAL A 253 17.17 29.74 -8.32
C VAL A 253 16.92 30.77 -7.23
N THR A 254 16.72 30.34 -5.99
CA THR A 254 16.39 31.28 -4.90
C THR A 254 17.60 32.14 -4.57
N THR A 255 17.45 33.46 -4.71
CA THR A 255 18.52 34.41 -4.39
C THR A 255 18.57 34.72 -2.90
N GLN A 256 19.78 34.89 -2.38
CA GLN A 256 20.04 35.17 -0.98
C GLN A 256 21.08 36.28 -0.80
N ASP A 257 20.91 37.07 0.28
CA ASP A 257 21.89 38.04 0.75
C ASP A 257 22.86 37.37 1.74
N PHE A 258 24.14 37.33 1.37
CA PHE A 258 25.23 36.77 2.18
C PHE A 258 26.14 37.83 2.79
N THR A 259 25.66 39.07 2.97
CA THR A 259 26.38 40.12 3.73
C THR A 259 26.68 39.67 5.16
N ASN A 260 25.79 38.83 5.72
CA ASN A 260 25.99 38.10 6.97
C ASN A 260 25.85 36.60 6.72
N PRO A 261 26.36 35.74 7.61
CA PRO A 261 26.12 34.30 7.53
C PRO A 261 24.61 33.99 7.47
N VAL A 262 24.24 33.09 6.57
CA VAL A 262 22.85 32.66 6.35
C VAL A 262 22.66 31.24 6.84
N THR A 263 21.64 31.01 7.66
CA THR A 263 21.30 29.67 8.12
C THR A 263 20.40 28.96 7.12
N TYR A 264 20.88 27.86 6.56
CA TYR A 264 20.12 26.92 5.76
C TYR A 264 19.68 25.75 6.65
N SER A 265 18.38 25.54 6.82
CA SER A 265 17.79 24.44 7.57
C SER A 265 17.38 23.32 6.62
N VAL A 266 18.05 22.17 6.69
CA VAL A 266 17.68 20.96 5.96
C VAL A 266 16.69 20.17 6.81
N TYR A 267 15.50 19.91 6.27
CA TYR A 267 14.43 19.15 6.91
C TYR A 267 14.43 17.70 6.40
N ALA A 268 14.38 16.75 7.33
CA ALA A 268 14.12 15.35 7.04
C ALA A 268 12.61 15.12 6.85
N ALA A 269 12.24 14.00 6.22
CA ALA A 269 10.84 13.62 6.05
C ALA A 269 10.15 13.32 7.39
N ASP A 270 10.91 12.92 8.42
CA ASP A 270 10.43 12.74 9.80
C ASP A 270 10.10 14.05 10.55
N GLY A 271 10.30 15.20 9.91
CA GLY A 271 10.06 16.53 10.47
C GLY A 271 11.20 17.10 11.31
N THR A 272 12.26 16.34 11.57
CA THR A 272 13.47 16.86 12.21
C THR A 272 14.29 17.71 11.24
N LYS A 273 15.18 18.57 11.76
CA LYS A 273 16.01 19.44 10.92
C LYS A 273 17.48 19.50 11.35
N GLN A 274 18.33 19.91 10.42
CA GLN A 274 19.73 20.24 10.63
C GLN A 274 20.03 21.63 10.07
N ASP A 275 20.57 22.52 10.90
CA ASP A 275 20.90 23.88 10.49
C ASP A 275 22.38 23.95 10.05
N TYR A 276 22.64 24.60 8.90
CA TYR A 276 23.96 24.88 8.35
C TYR A 276 24.20 26.38 8.28
N ALA A 277 25.30 26.86 8.88
CA ALA A 277 25.71 28.26 8.76
C ALA A 277 26.54 28.46 7.48
N VAL A 278 25.99 29.17 6.50
CA VAL A 278 26.63 29.45 5.21
C VAL A 278 27.28 30.83 5.24
N THR A 279 28.59 30.88 5.03
CA THR A 279 29.38 32.11 4.97
C THR A 279 30.00 32.26 3.58
N VAL A 280 29.75 33.40 2.93
CA VAL A 280 30.35 33.76 1.64
C VAL A 280 31.27 34.94 1.87
N THR A 281 32.54 34.82 1.46
CA THR A 281 33.54 35.89 1.60
C THR A 281 34.08 36.29 0.23
N ALA A 282 34.15 37.58 -0.06
CA ALA A 282 34.82 38.06 -1.26
C ALA A 282 36.35 38.03 -1.09
N ALA A 283 37.07 37.52 -2.09
CA ALA A 283 38.53 37.52 -2.09
C ALA A 283 39.09 38.94 -1.98
N ALA A 284 40.25 39.11 -1.34
CA ALA A 284 40.91 40.40 -1.23
C ALA A 284 41.44 40.88 -2.59
N LYS A 285 41.39 42.20 -2.83
CA LYS A 285 42.00 42.82 -4.02
C LYS A 285 43.50 42.53 -4.04
N THR A 286 43.98 41.81 -5.05
CA THR A 286 45.41 41.58 -5.25
C THR A 286 46.06 42.88 -5.78
N PRO A 287 47.20 43.35 -5.24
CA PRO A 287 47.91 44.51 -5.79
C PRO A 287 48.47 44.19 -7.19
N SER A 288 48.17 45.04 -8.16
CA SER A 288 48.60 44.93 -9.56
C SER A 288 50.11 45.22 -9.71
N GLY A 289 50.92 44.18 -9.96
CA GLY A 289 52.29 44.27 -10.50
C GLY A 289 52.33 43.83 -11.96
N GLY A 290 53.13 44.51 -12.78
CA GLY A 290 53.09 44.48 -14.27
C GLY A 290 53.35 43.14 -14.97
N TYR A 291 52.88 43.08 -16.21
CA TYR A 291 52.97 41.99 -17.20
C TYR A 291 54.40 41.69 -17.69
N ASP A 292 54.71 40.41 -17.93
CA ASP A 292 55.17 39.86 -19.23
C ASP A 292 54.90 38.33 -19.29
N PRO A 293 54.47 37.72 -20.42
CA PRO A 293 53.83 36.42 -20.45
C PRO A 293 54.78 35.26 -20.79
N SER A 294 54.53 34.09 -20.23
CA SER A 294 55.05 32.81 -20.73
C SER A 294 53.89 31.83 -20.87
N PRO A 295 53.66 31.21 -22.04
CA PRO A 295 52.52 30.33 -22.23
C PRO A 295 52.82 28.99 -21.55
N SER A 296 52.08 28.69 -20.48
CA SER A 296 52.04 27.34 -19.91
C SER A 296 50.81 26.65 -20.48
N THR A 297 51.04 25.70 -21.37
CA THR A 297 50.05 24.77 -21.90
C THR A 297 49.28 24.10 -20.76
N PRO A 298 47.93 24.13 -20.72
CA PRO A 298 47.20 23.29 -19.79
C PRO A 298 47.32 21.84 -20.25
N ALA A 299 47.84 20.98 -19.37
CA ALA A 299 47.75 19.53 -19.53
C ALA A 299 46.26 19.12 -19.52
N PRO A 300 45.85 18.12 -20.32
CA PRO A 300 44.47 17.66 -20.33
C PRO A 300 44.22 16.88 -19.04
N THR A 301 43.43 17.46 -18.12
CA THR A 301 42.90 16.73 -16.98
C THR A 301 41.65 15.99 -17.40
N GLU A 302 41.74 14.67 -17.32
CA GLU A 302 40.71 13.64 -17.44
C GLU A 302 39.43 14.00 -16.63
N PRO A 303 38.22 13.76 -17.15
CA PRO A 303 37.00 14.05 -16.42
C PRO A 303 36.63 12.86 -15.52
N GLU A 304 36.39 13.08 -14.21
CA GLU A 304 35.37 12.38 -13.39
C GLU A 304 35.44 12.80 -11.89
N PRO A 305 34.36 12.63 -11.08
CA PRO A 305 32.97 12.38 -11.42
C PRO A 305 32.04 13.45 -10.80
N THR A 306 31.06 13.94 -11.58
CA THR A 306 29.90 14.62 -11.01
C THR A 306 28.94 13.55 -10.48
N SER A 307 28.80 13.42 -9.16
CA SER A 307 27.64 12.73 -8.61
C SER A 307 26.38 13.54 -8.96
N PRO A 308 25.35 12.90 -9.56
CA PRO A 308 24.14 13.60 -9.99
C PRO A 308 23.37 14.16 -8.78
N PRO A 309 22.51 15.19 -8.99
CA PRO A 309 21.52 15.60 -7.99
C PRO A 309 20.72 14.36 -7.57
N ALA A 310 20.21 14.31 -6.33
CA ALA A 310 19.22 13.30 -5.94
C ALA A 310 18.14 13.27 -7.04
N ALA A 311 18.12 12.18 -7.81
CA ALA A 311 17.37 12.13 -9.05
C ALA A 311 15.89 12.17 -8.70
N SER A 312 15.17 13.20 -9.17
CA SER A 312 13.72 13.14 -9.13
C SER A 312 13.29 11.86 -9.82
N ILE A 313 12.49 11.04 -9.14
CA ILE A 313 11.90 9.85 -9.74
C ILE A 313 10.84 10.22 -10.79
N PHE A 314 10.46 11.49 -10.88
CA PHE A 314 9.52 11.98 -11.88
C PHE A 314 10.23 12.65 -13.05
N LYS A 315 9.66 12.46 -14.24
CA LYS A 315 10.10 13.14 -15.46
C LYS A 315 9.56 14.56 -15.50
N SER A 316 10.12 15.40 -16.38
CA SER A 316 9.90 16.85 -16.46
C SER A 316 8.43 17.32 -16.57
N ALA A 317 7.50 16.42 -16.88
CA ALA A 317 6.06 16.72 -16.91
C ALA A 317 5.43 16.83 -15.52
N VAL A 318 6.12 16.37 -14.47
CA VAL A 318 5.67 16.44 -13.08
C VAL A 318 6.66 17.30 -12.30
N ASP A 319 6.14 18.35 -11.68
CA ASP A 319 6.87 19.12 -10.69
C ASP A 319 6.74 18.42 -9.35
N GLN A 320 7.86 17.90 -8.84
CA GLN A 320 7.91 17.10 -7.62
C GLN A 320 7.31 17.82 -6.39
N ALA A 321 7.64 19.10 -6.20
CA ALA A 321 7.13 19.85 -5.05
C ALA A 321 5.62 20.12 -5.16
N LYS A 322 5.12 20.34 -6.37
CA LYS A 322 3.67 20.52 -6.60
C LYS A 322 2.90 19.23 -6.39
N ILE A 323 3.43 18.09 -6.84
CA ILE A 323 2.76 16.80 -6.63
C ILE A 323 2.74 16.44 -5.14
N GLU A 324 3.83 16.65 -4.40
CA GLU A 324 3.88 16.43 -2.96
C GLU A 324 2.85 17.29 -2.21
N ALA A 325 2.78 18.58 -2.53
CA ALA A 325 1.78 19.48 -1.94
C ALA A 325 0.34 19.06 -2.28
N TYR A 326 0.10 18.61 -3.51
CA TYR A 326 -1.21 18.11 -3.94
C TYR A 326 -1.61 16.83 -3.21
N LEU A 327 -0.71 15.84 -3.11
CA LEU A 327 -0.99 14.59 -2.41
C LEU A 327 -1.23 14.85 -0.91
N LYS A 328 -0.48 15.77 -0.31
CA LYS A 328 -0.69 16.21 1.07
C LYS A 328 -2.08 16.81 1.28
N ASP A 329 -2.51 17.71 0.41
CA ASP A 329 -3.87 18.27 0.43
C ASP A 329 -4.94 17.17 0.30
N LYS A 330 -4.74 16.18 -0.58
CA LYS A 330 -5.65 15.03 -0.70
C LYS A 330 -5.75 14.21 0.58
N VAL A 331 -4.63 13.96 1.25
CA VAL A 331 -4.59 13.22 2.51
C VAL A 331 -5.27 14.01 3.65
N GLU A 332 -5.01 15.30 3.76
CA GLU A 332 -5.62 16.16 4.79
C GLU A 332 -7.15 16.28 4.59
N ASN A 333 -7.61 16.44 3.35
CA ASN A 333 -9.04 16.50 3.03
C ASN A 333 -9.75 15.15 3.23
N ALA A 334 -9.06 14.03 3.02
CA ALA A 334 -9.60 12.70 3.27
C ALA A 334 -9.94 12.45 4.75
N GLN A 335 -9.25 13.11 5.68
CA GLN A 335 -9.50 12.97 7.12
C GLN A 335 -10.77 13.69 7.62
N THR A 336 -11.35 14.58 6.81
CA THR A 336 -12.46 15.46 7.23
C THR A 336 -13.77 15.24 6.47
N GLY A 337 -13.77 14.38 5.43
CA GLY A 337 -14.95 14.08 4.60
C GLY A 337 -15.63 12.74 4.94
N PRO A 338 -16.91 12.54 4.57
CA PRO A 338 -17.54 11.23 4.65
C PRO A 338 -16.84 10.25 3.70
N VAL A 339 -16.34 9.14 4.24
CA VAL A 339 -15.72 8.04 3.47
C VAL A 339 -16.81 7.38 2.62
N SER A 340 -16.95 7.78 1.37
CA SER A 340 -17.77 7.08 0.39
C SER A 340 -16.95 5.93 -0.17
N GLY A 341 -17.28 4.67 0.14
CA GLY A 341 -16.54 3.55 -0.44
C GLY A 341 -16.86 2.15 0.08
N GLY A 342 -18.11 1.86 0.44
CA GLY A 342 -18.55 0.48 0.71
C GLY A 342 -19.06 -0.17 -0.57
N PHE A 343 -18.18 -0.59 -1.49
CA PHE A 343 -18.61 -1.28 -2.70
C PHE A 343 -18.88 -2.77 -2.41
N PRO A 344 -20.10 -3.29 -2.66
CA PRO A 344 -20.44 -4.68 -2.35
C PRO A 344 -19.55 -5.70 -3.07
N ASP A 345 -19.05 -5.35 -4.26
CA ASP A 345 -18.24 -6.19 -5.13
C ASP A 345 -16.72 -6.09 -4.86
N VAL A 346 -16.32 -5.37 -3.81
CA VAL A 346 -14.91 -5.20 -3.43
C VAL A 346 -14.61 -5.81 -2.06
N ASN A 347 -15.61 -6.13 -1.24
CA ASN A 347 -15.45 -6.53 0.16
C ASN A 347 -14.41 -7.64 0.42
N GLU A 348 -14.30 -8.61 -0.49
CA GLU A 348 -13.36 -9.74 -0.41
C GLU A 348 -12.29 -9.70 -1.52
N HIS A 349 -12.22 -8.61 -2.30
CA HIS A 349 -11.32 -8.50 -3.43
C HIS A 349 -9.91 -8.08 -2.97
N TRP A 350 -8.86 -8.73 -3.48
CA TRP A 350 -7.46 -8.49 -3.09
C TRP A 350 -7.02 -7.03 -3.25
N SER A 351 -7.59 -6.31 -4.22
CA SER A 351 -7.28 -4.88 -4.45
C SER A 351 -8.03 -3.92 -3.54
N LYS A 352 -8.90 -4.41 -2.63
CA LYS A 352 -9.72 -3.56 -1.76
C LYS A 352 -8.93 -2.48 -1.03
N PRO A 353 -7.77 -2.76 -0.39
CA PRO A 353 -7.01 -1.70 0.29
C PRO A 353 -6.60 -0.56 -0.64
N ASN A 354 -6.18 -0.88 -1.87
CA ASN A 354 -5.78 0.11 -2.87
C ASN A 354 -6.98 0.88 -3.43
N ILE A 355 -8.10 0.20 -3.64
CA ILE A 355 -9.36 0.82 -4.10
C ILE A 355 -9.85 1.81 -3.04
N ASP A 356 -9.93 1.38 -1.78
CA ASP A 356 -10.36 2.21 -0.67
C ASP A 356 -9.46 3.44 -0.52
N LEU A 357 -8.15 3.27 -0.60
CA LEU A 357 -7.18 4.37 -0.56
C LEU A 357 -7.42 5.39 -1.67
N PHE A 358 -7.51 4.94 -2.92
CA PHE A 358 -7.65 5.84 -4.07
C PHE A 358 -9.03 6.52 -4.10
N VAL A 359 -10.07 5.86 -3.61
CA VAL A 359 -11.41 6.47 -3.47
C VAL A 359 -11.40 7.50 -2.34
N THR A 360 -10.79 7.17 -1.21
CA THR A 360 -10.64 8.08 -0.05
C THR A 360 -9.88 9.34 -0.43
N LEU A 361 -8.82 9.23 -1.25
CA LEU A 361 -8.07 10.37 -1.79
C LEU A 361 -8.79 11.09 -2.96
N GLY A 362 -9.94 10.58 -3.40
CA GLY A 362 -10.72 11.14 -4.50
C GLY A 362 -10.05 11.00 -5.88
N PHE A 363 -9.15 10.03 -6.04
CA PHE A 363 -8.52 9.72 -7.32
C PHE A 363 -9.37 8.85 -8.23
N ILE A 364 -10.18 7.98 -7.66
CA ILE A 364 -11.13 7.13 -8.39
C ILE A 364 -12.49 7.16 -7.70
N ALA A 365 -13.51 6.71 -8.41
CA ALA A 365 -14.87 6.58 -7.90
C ALA A 365 -15.51 5.34 -8.51
N GLY A 366 -16.49 4.76 -7.80
CA GLY A 366 -17.31 3.68 -8.36
C GLY A 366 -18.38 4.19 -9.32
N TYR A 367 -19.18 3.26 -9.82
CA TYR A 367 -20.27 3.52 -10.74
C TYR A 367 -21.53 3.99 -10.01
N ASN A 368 -22.44 4.63 -10.74
CA ASN A 368 -23.71 5.14 -10.19
C ASN A 368 -24.62 4.05 -9.60
N ASP A 369 -24.38 2.79 -9.94
CA ASP A 369 -25.10 1.62 -9.39
C ASP A 369 -24.54 1.14 -8.04
N GLY A 370 -23.52 1.81 -7.50
CA GLY A 370 -22.89 1.48 -6.22
C GLY A 370 -21.82 0.38 -6.31
N THR A 371 -21.43 -0.06 -7.51
CA THR A 371 -20.36 -1.04 -7.74
C THR A 371 -19.03 -0.38 -8.09
N PHE A 372 -17.91 -1.09 -7.90
CA PHE A 372 -16.58 -0.64 -8.38
C PHE A 372 -16.09 -1.40 -9.62
N ARG A 373 -16.49 -2.67 -9.76
CA ARG A 373 -16.12 -3.61 -10.83
C ARG A 373 -14.62 -3.88 -10.91
N PRO A 374 -14.00 -4.41 -9.85
CA PRO A 374 -12.53 -4.53 -9.75
C PRO A 374 -11.90 -5.44 -10.81
N ASP A 375 -12.66 -6.40 -11.36
CA ASP A 375 -12.21 -7.31 -12.42
C ASP A 375 -12.50 -6.81 -13.85
N ALA A 376 -13.18 -5.66 -14.00
CA ALA A 376 -13.50 -5.13 -15.32
C ALA A 376 -12.26 -4.58 -16.04
N SER A 377 -12.22 -4.73 -17.36
CA SER A 377 -11.17 -4.09 -18.17
C SER A 377 -11.32 -2.57 -18.14
N ILE A 378 -10.22 -1.87 -17.87
CA ILE A 378 -10.18 -0.40 -17.88
C ILE A 378 -9.94 0.13 -19.30
N THR A 379 -10.64 1.19 -19.68
CA THR A 379 -10.45 1.88 -20.95
C THR A 379 -9.24 2.82 -20.93
N ARG A 380 -8.72 3.15 -22.11
CA ARG A 380 -7.64 4.13 -22.28
C ARG A 380 -8.01 5.51 -21.73
N ALA A 381 -9.27 5.93 -21.86
CA ALA A 381 -9.76 7.19 -21.31
C ALA A 381 -9.83 7.21 -19.79
N GLU A 382 -10.29 6.12 -19.16
CA GLU A 382 -10.32 5.98 -17.71
C GLU A 382 -8.89 6.01 -17.15
N PHE A 383 -7.99 5.21 -17.72
CA PHE A 383 -6.60 5.18 -17.28
C PHE A 383 -5.90 6.54 -17.46
N ALA A 384 -6.08 7.21 -18.60
CA ALA A 384 -5.56 8.57 -18.82
C ALA A 384 -6.08 9.56 -17.78
N SER A 385 -7.35 9.48 -17.42
CA SER A 385 -7.96 10.34 -16.41
C SER A 385 -7.40 10.10 -15.02
N ILE A 386 -7.11 8.84 -14.68
CA ILE A 386 -6.46 8.48 -13.40
C ILE A 386 -5.04 9.06 -13.37
N ILE A 387 -4.23 8.83 -14.41
CA ILE A 387 -2.84 9.31 -14.45
C ILE A 387 -2.78 10.84 -14.37
N ALA A 388 -3.59 11.54 -15.16
CA ALA A 388 -3.61 13.00 -15.13
C ALA A 388 -4.01 13.54 -13.74
N ARG A 389 -4.93 12.87 -13.05
CA ARG A 389 -5.40 13.27 -11.73
C ARG A 389 -4.39 12.94 -10.64
N VAL A 390 -3.88 11.71 -10.60
CA VAL A 390 -2.93 11.24 -9.58
C VAL A 390 -1.66 12.07 -9.60
N PHE A 391 -1.09 12.32 -10.79
CA PHE A 391 0.16 13.07 -10.94
C PHE A 391 -0.03 14.57 -11.11
N HIS A 392 -1.26 15.08 -10.94
CA HIS A 392 -1.58 16.50 -11.09
C HIS A 392 -1.04 17.10 -12.40
N ILE A 393 -1.27 16.43 -13.52
CA ILE A 393 -0.73 16.87 -14.82
C ILE A 393 -1.56 18.04 -15.35
N GLU A 394 -0.96 19.23 -15.35
CA GLU A 394 -1.53 20.42 -15.95
C GLU A 394 -1.18 20.50 -17.45
N PRO A 395 -2.05 21.07 -18.31
CA PRO A 395 -1.75 21.24 -19.73
C PRO A 395 -0.50 22.10 -19.96
N ALA A 396 0.44 21.61 -20.77
CA ALA A 396 1.61 22.38 -21.19
C ALA A 396 1.26 23.39 -22.31
N GLY A 397 2.12 24.39 -22.51
CA GLY A 397 1.99 25.36 -23.59
C GLY A 397 2.08 24.69 -24.96
N GLY A 398 0.99 24.76 -25.74
CA GLY A 398 0.86 24.09 -27.04
C GLY A 398 -0.24 23.02 -27.00
N SER A 399 -1.33 23.25 -27.73
CA SER A 399 -2.48 22.34 -27.73
C SER A 399 -2.33 21.29 -28.83
N ARG A 400 -2.03 20.04 -28.45
CA ARG A 400 -2.18 18.87 -29.33
C ARG A 400 -3.52 18.21 -29.03
N VAL A 401 -4.51 18.42 -29.91
CA VAL A 401 -5.84 17.81 -29.78
C VAL A 401 -5.94 16.59 -30.69
N LEU A 402 -6.19 15.41 -30.12
CA LEU A 402 -6.44 14.17 -30.86
C LEU A 402 -7.88 14.17 -31.42
N LYS A 403 -8.06 13.65 -32.65
CA LYS A 403 -9.28 13.85 -33.46
C LYS A 403 -10.55 13.33 -32.79
N ASP A 404 -10.45 12.25 -32.04
CA ASP A 404 -11.55 11.49 -31.42
C ASP A 404 -11.76 11.80 -29.93
N VAL A 405 -11.22 12.93 -29.45
CA VAL A 405 -11.18 13.29 -28.02
C VAL A 405 -11.89 14.61 -27.70
N LYS A 406 -12.10 15.47 -28.70
CA LYS A 406 -12.58 16.85 -28.54
C LYS A 406 -13.84 16.99 -27.67
N ASP A 407 -14.79 16.07 -27.78
CA ASP A 407 -16.06 16.08 -27.04
C ASP A 407 -16.19 14.91 -26.05
N HIS A 408 -15.08 14.23 -25.75
CA HIS A 408 -15.05 13.10 -24.82
C HIS A 408 -14.91 13.59 -23.37
N TRP A 409 -15.55 12.93 -22.40
CA TRP A 409 -15.51 13.33 -20.99
C TRP A 409 -14.07 13.38 -20.41
N ALA A 410 -13.20 12.50 -20.90
CA ALA A 410 -11.78 12.46 -20.55
C ALA A 410 -10.92 13.46 -21.35
N GLY A 411 -11.53 14.33 -22.16
CA GLY A 411 -10.83 15.14 -23.17
C GLY A 411 -9.77 16.05 -22.58
N ASN A 412 -10.05 16.68 -21.43
CA ASN A 412 -9.09 17.54 -20.74
C ASN A 412 -7.90 16.76 -20.20
N ALA A 413 -8.12 15.60 -19.59
CA ALA A 413 -7.05 14.74 -19.08
C ALA A 413 -6.15 14.25 -20.22
N ILE A 414 -6.76 13.79 -21.31
CA ILE A 414 -6.04 13.34 -22.50
C ILE A 414 -5.25 14.51 -23.12
N ALA A 415 -5.83 15.70 -23.22
CA ALA A 415 -5.11 16.88 -23.73
C ALA A 415 -3.92 17.29 -22.84
N ALA A 416 -4.08 17.23 -21.52
CA ALA A 416 -3.01 17.52 -20.57
C ALA A 416 -1.84 16.54 -20.73
N LEU A 417 -2.12 15.23 -20.80
CA LEU A 417 -1.09 14.22 -21.05
C LEU A 417 -0.45 14.37 -22.43
N ALA A 418 -1.23 14.73 -23.46
CA ALA A 418 -0.73 14.87 -24.83
C ALA A 418 0.19 16.08 -24.99
N SER A 419 -0.18 17.22 -24.40
CA SER A 419 0.64 18.45 -24.42
C SER A 419 1.96 18.28 -23.67
N ASN A 420 2.00 17.44 -22.65
CA ASN A 420 3.23 17.08 -21.92
C ASN A 420 4.03 15.95 -22.58
N GLY A 421 3.61 15.44 -23.75
CA GLY A 421 4.30 14.35 -24.44
C GLY A 421 4.20 12.98 -23.75
N ILE A 422 3.33 12.84 -22.74
CA ILE A 422 3.08 11.59 -22.02
C ILE A 422 2.28 10.62 -22.89
N ILE A 423 1.39 11.13 -23.74
CA ILE A 423 0.67 10.32 -24.74
C ILE A 423 0.79 10.94 -26.13
N ALA A 424 0.93 10.10 -27.16
CA ALA A 424 1.04 10.55 -28.55
C ALA A 424 -0.21 10.28 -29.39
N GLY A 425 -1.05 9.33 -28.96
CA GLY A 425 -2.09 8.74 -29.81
C GLY A 425 -1.50 7.73 -30.80
N TYR A 426 -2.30 7.34 -31.80
CA TYR A 426 -1.92 6.49 -32.90
C TYR A 426 -1.47 7.34 -34.11
N GLY A 427 -0.84 6.71 -35.10
CA GLY A 427 -0.35 7.40 -36.31
C GLY A 427 -1.43 8.01 -37.22
N ASP A 428 -2.71 7.77 -36.91
CA ASP A 428 -3.88 8.36 -37.57
C ASP A 428 -4.42 9.62 -36.86
N ASP A 429 -3.70 10.10 -35.82
CA ASP A 429 -4.07 11.17 -34.89
C ASP A 429 -5.28 10.87 -34.00
N THR A 430 -5.58 9.60 -33.77
CA THR A 430 -6.62 9.16 -32.81
C THR A 430 -6.03 8.72 -31.47
N PHE A 431 -6.84 8.73 -30.41
CA PHE A 431 -6.50 8.21 -29.09
C PHE A 431 -7.18 6.86 -28.78
N ARG A 432 -8.35 6.63 -29.39
CA ARG A 432 -9.27 5.50 -29.17
C ARG A 432 -9.68 5.39 -27.69
N PRO A 433 -10.39 6.41 -27.15
CA PRO A 433 -10.65 6.54 -25.71
C PRO A 433 -11.43 5.36 -25.11
N SER A 434 -12.34 4.75 -25.88
CA SER A 434 -13.18 3.64 -25.42
C SER A 434 -12.53 2.25 -25.53
N HIS A 435 -11.34 2.14 -26.12
CA HIS A 435 -10.65 0.85 -26.21
C HIS A 435 -10.06 0.47 -24.85
N ALA A 436 -10.10 -0.82 -24.51
CA ALA A 436 -9.38 -1.36 -23.36
C ALA A 436 -7.87 -1.10 -23.51
N ILE A 437 -7.22 -0.67 -22.43
CA ILE A 437 -5.78 -0.43 -22.43
C ILE A 437 -5.02 -1.73 -22.10
N SER A 438 -3.92 -1.97 -22.81
CA SER A 438 -3.03 -3.09 -22.52
C SER A 438 -2.03 -2.77 -21.40
N ARG A 439 -1.52 -3.80 -20.72
CA ARG A 439 -0.43 -3.66 -19.72
C ARG A 439 0.80 -2.97 -20.30
N ALA A 440 1.14 -3.27 -21.56
CA ALA A 440 2.25 -2.62 -22.25
C ALA A 440 2.01 -1.11 -22.41
N GLU A 441 0.81 -0.70 -22.78
CA GLU A 441 0.46 0.72 -22.90
C GLU A 441 0.41 1.43 -21.54
N ILE A 442 -0.08 0.76 -20.48
CA ILE A 442 -0.03 1.25 -19.10
C ILE A 442 1.42 1.58 -18.72
N ILE A 443 2.33 0.62 -18.88
CA ILE A 443 3.75 0.78 -18.54
C ILE A 443 4.39 1.89 -19.36
N ALA A 444 4.07 1.96 -20.66
CA ALA A 444 4.57 3.02 -21.52
C ALA A 444 4.14 4.42 -21.05
N ILE A 445 2.89 4.59 -20.62
CA ILE A 445 2.40 5.87 -20.08
C ILE A 445 3.10 6.19 -18.77
N ILE A 446 3.15 5.25 -17.83
CA ILE A 446 3.78 5.47 -16.52
C ILE A 446 5.28 5.78 -16.70
N SER A 447 5.99 5.11 -17.61
CA SER A 447 7.41 5.36 -17.89
C SER A 447 7.73 6.76 -18.42
N ARG A 448 6.71 7.49 -18.90
CA ARG A 448 6.84 8.89 -19.35
C ARG A 448 6.57 9.89 -18.23
N VAL A 449 6.04 9.41 -17.11
CA VAL A 449 5.76 10.19 -15.90
C VAL A 449 6.82 9.90 -14.83
N VAL A 450 7.19 8.64 -14.66
CA VAL A 450 8.14 8.14 -13.66
C VAL A 450 9.39 7.62 -14.36
N ASP A 451 10.56 8.03 -13.90
CA ASP A 451 11.83 7.43 -14.27
C ASP A 451 12.08 6.18 -13.43
N PHE A 452 11.73 5.02 -13.98
CA PHE A 452 11.92 3.72 -13.34
C PHE A 452 13.38 3.41 -13.01
N LYS A 453 14.35 4.07 -13.64
CA LYS A 453 15.77 3.88 -13.34
C LYS A 453 16.21 4.64 -12.09
N ALA A 454 15.47 5.67 -11.70
CA ALA A 454 15.70 6.48 -10.51
C ALA A 454 14.99 5.90 -9.27
N VAL A 455 14.10 4.92 -9.45
CA VAL A 455 13.49 4.15 -8.35
C VAL A 455 14.49 3.11 -7.86
N GLU A 456 14.70 3.02 -6.53
CA GLU A 456 15.63 2.05 -5.94
C GLU A 456 15.26 0.61 -6.35
N LYS A 457 16.25 -0.13 -6.87
CA LYS A 457 16.05 -1.44 -7.49
C LYS A 457 15.84 -2.50 -6.42
N ASN A 458 14.71 -3.20 -6.47
CA ASN A 458 14.36 -4.23 -5.49
C ASN A 458 14.59 -5.67 -5.96
N GLN A 459 14.85 -5.94 -7.26
CA GLN A 459 15.36 -7.23 -7.79
C GLN A 459 15.56 -7.20 -9.32
N THR A 460 16.14 -8.28 -9.90
CA THR A 460 16.19 -8.48 -11.37
C THR A 460 15.01 -9.36 -11.80
N ALA A 461 13.93 -8.77 -12.33
CA ALA A 461 12.73 -9.52 -12.74
C ALA A 461 12.72 -9.74 -14.26
N SER A 462 12.76 -10.98 -14.76
CA SER A 462 12.74 -11.30 -16.20
C SER A 462 11.44 -12.01 -16.60
N PHE A 463 10.84 -11.62 -17.73
CA PHE A 463 9.67 -12.28 -18.29
C PHE A 463 9.95 -12.83 -19.69
N ASN A 464 9.50 -14.06 -19.95
CA ASN A 464 9.78 -14.78 -21.19
C ASN A 464 8.89 -14.35 -22.36
N ASP A 465 7.78 -13.67 -22.09
CA ASP A 465 6.82 -13.19 -23.10
C ASP A 465 6.95 -11.69 -23.43
N VAL A 466 7.99 -11.05 -22.90
CA VAL A 466 8.33 -9.65 -23.19
C VAL A 466 9.23 -9.54 -24.42
N ALA A 467 9.93 -10.63 -24.77
CA ALA A 467 10.76 -10.71 -25.97
C ALA A 467 9.92 -10.43 -27.23
N GLY A 468 10.20 -9.31 -27.91
CA GLY A 468 9.49 -8.86 -29.11
C GLY A 468 8.37 -7.83 -28.88
N SER A 469 8.09 -7.44 -27.63
CA SER A 469 7.23 -6.29 -27.33
C SER A 469 7.95 -4.98 -27.65
N TRP A 470 7.24 -3.99 -28.19
CA TRP A 470 7.83 -2.70 -28.62
C TRP A 470 8.41 -1.86 -27.47
N ASN A 471 8.04 -2.16 -26.23
CA ASN A 471 8.52 -1.52 -25.01
C ASN A 471 9.12 -2.53 -24.01
N ALA A 472 9.79 -3.57 -24.54
CA ALA A 472 10.36 -4.65 -23.73
C ALA A 472 11.32 -4.13 -22.64
N ASP A 473 12.16 -3.16 -22.97
CA ASP A 473 13.14 -2.59 -22.04
C ASP A 473 12.46 -1.79 -20.91
N GLU A 474 11.39 -1.04 -21.21
CA GLU A 474 10.61 -0.31 -20.21
C GLU A 474 9.85 -1.26 -19.28
N ILE A 475 9.29 -2.35 -19.82
CA ILE A 475 8.64 -3.40 -19.04
C ILE A 475 9.63 -4.04 -18.07
N GLN A 476 10.81 -4.39 -18.56
CA GLN A 476 11.90 -4.98 -17.77
C GLN A 476 12.35 -4.03 -16.65
N THR A 477 12.48 -2.74 -16.94
CA THR A 477 12.89 -1.72 -15.96
C THR A 477 11.80 -1.49 -14.91
N ALA A 478 10.52 -1.41 -15.32
CA ALA A 478 9.38 -1.25 -14.41
C ALA A 478 9.28 -2.41 -13.42
N ALA A 479 9.51 -3.64 -13.87
CA ALA A 479 9.49 -4.81 -13.01
C ALA A 479 10.68 -4.86 -12.05
N SER A 480 11.87 -4.46 -12.52
CA SER A 480 13.06 -4.36 -11.66
C SER A 480 12.91 -3.28 -10.58
N ALA A 481 12.07 -2.28 -10.85
CA ALA A 481 11.66 -1.23 -9.90
C ALA A 481 10.48 -1.64 -8.99
N GLY A 482 9.97 -2.88 -9.11
CA GLY A 482 8.82 -3.36 -8.32
C GLY A 482 7.48 -2.71 -8.67
N ILE A 483 7.39 -1.99 -9.79
CA ILE A 483 6.18 -1.26 -10.22
C ILE A 483 5.17 -2.21 -10.88
N ILE A 484 5.65 -3.33 -11.42
CA ILE A 484 4.81 -4.39 -11.98
C ILE A 484 5.27 -5.75 -11.49
N GLU A 485 4.31 -6.64 -11.27
CA GLU A 485 4.56 -8.04 -10.92
C GLU A 485 4.00 -8.98 -12.00
N GLY A 486 4.69 -10.11 -12.18
CA GLY A 486 4.21 -11.24 -12.99
C GLY A 486 3.27 -12.14 -12.18
N ARG A 487 2.57 -13.05 -12.85
CA ARG A 487 1.72 -14.03 -12.15
C ARG A 487 2.59 -15.09 -11.47
N SER A 488 2.23 -15.49 -10.25
CA SER A 488 2.90 -16.59 -9.55
C SER A 488 2.93 -17.86 -10.43
N GLY A 489 4.14 -18.40 -10.62
CA GLY A 489 4.37 -19.67 -11.33
C GLY A 489 4.60 -19.61 -12.85
N GLU A 490 4.47 -18.45 -13.52
CA GLU A 490 4.85 -18.31 -14.93
C GLU A 490 5.58 -16.97 -15.19
N PRO A 491 6.72 -16.96 -15.89
CA PRO A 491 7.41 -15.73 -16.31
C PRO A 491 6.66 -15.09 -17.51
N SER A 492 5.39 -14.73 -17.33
CA SER A 492 4.53 -14.13 -18.36
C SER A 492 3.77 -12.90 -17.84
N LEU A 493 3.84 -11.79 -18.59
CA LEU A 493 3.13 -10.53 -18.35
C LEU A 493 1.88 -10.32 -19.22
N ARG A 494 1.67 -11.12 -20.27
CA ARG A 494 0.57 -11.04 -21.26
C ARG A 494 0.33 -9.62 -21.77
N THR A 495 1.18 -9.18 -22.70
CA THR A 495 1.20 -7.80 -23.23
C THR A 495 0.04 -7.43 -24.17
N SER A 496 -0.86 -8.36 -24.53
CA SER A 496 -2.00 -8.13 -25.45
C SER A 496 -3.38 -8.29 -24.77
N PRO A 497 -4.40 -7.49 -25.16
CA PRO A 497 -5.79 -7.73 -24.77
C PRO A 497 -6.27 -9.08 -25.33
N ARG A 498 -6.90 -9.90 -24.49
CA ARG A 498 -7.37 -11.25 -24.85
C ARG A 498 -8.44 -11.16 -25.95
N LEU A 499 -8.11 -11.58 -27.17
CA LEU A 499 -9.12 -12.08 -28.12
C LEU A 499 -9.48 -13.49 -27.67
N GLU A 500 -10.54 -13.64 -26.88
CA GLU A 500 -11.11 -14.95 -26.60
C GLU A 500 -11.72 -15.52 -27.89
N ARG A 501 -11.01 -16.44 -28.54
CA ARG A 501 -11.68 -17.50 -29.31
C ARG A 501 -12.14 -18.55 -28.31
N LYS A 502 -13.46 -18.63 -28.15
CA LYS A 502 -14.16 -19.76 -27.52
C LYS A 502 -13.71 -21.07 -28.17
N HIS A 503 -13.34 -22.04 -27.34
CA HIS A 503 -13.70 -23.44 -27.53
C HIS A 503 -14.00 -24.07 -26.17
#